data_AF-A0A7K1SR31-F1
#
_entry.id   AF-A0A7K1SR31-F1
#
_cell.length_a   1.000
_cell.length_b   1.000
_cell.length_c   1.000
_cell.angle_alpha   90.00
_cell.angle_beta   90.00
_cell.angle_gamma   90.00
#
_symmetry.space_group_name_H-M   'P 1'
#
loop_
_entity.id
_entity.type
_entity.pdbx_description
1 polymer ?
#
loop_
_entity_poly.entity_id
_entity_poly.type
_entity_poly.pdbx_seq_one_letter_code
_entity_poly.pdbx_strand_id
1 'polypeptide(L)'
;MGKKIWQTKTTRNLIFGILAGLIAYMIIGKLGLYLLHIGWADYATHSKDKSYTLGMLLSRLFIGLVASITASITTTKIANDNGKSAWFVGAVVFCVGSYIHFLTTVWGDYPSWYHFAYVLPIIPITGLSNYLLAKENRFNSEC
;
A
#
# COMPACT_ATOMS: atom_id res chain seq x y z
N MET A 1 -23.93 29.37 7.73
CA MET A 1 -23.57 28.25 8.65
C MET A 1 -23.31 26.90 7.97
N GLY A 2 -23.82 26.62 6.75
CA GLY A 2 -23.70 25.29 6.11
C GLY A 2 -22.32 24.84 5.60
N LYS A 3 -21.44 25.75 5.14
CA LYS A 3 -20.10 25.37 4.65
C LYS A 3 -19.20 24.72 5.71
N LYS A 4 -19.29 25.17 6.97
CA LYS A 4 -18.43 24.68 8.07
C LYS A 4 -18.73 23.22 8.43
N ILE A 5 -20.02 22.87 8.51
CA ILE A 5 -20.48 21.51 8.85
C ILE A 5 -20.08 20.50 7.75
N TRP A 6 -20.22 20.90 6.48
CA TRP A 6 -19.85 20.04 5.35
C TRP A 6 -18.34 19.79 5.28
N GLN A 7 -17.52 20.83 5.47
CA GLN A 7 -16.06 20.71 5.53
C GLN A 7 -15.59 19.78 6.65
N THR A 8 -16.15 19.89 7.86
CA THR A 8 -15.76 19.03 8.99
C THR A 8 -16.06 17.54 8.76
N LYS A 9 -17.15 17.23 8.04
CA LYS A 9 -17.52 15.84 7.73
C LYS A 9 -16.56 15.22 6.73
N THR A 10 -16.17 15.98 5.71
CA THR A 10 -15.24 15.55 4.66
C THR A 10 -13.82 15.35 5.22
N THR A 11 -13.32 16.25 6.06
CA THR A 11 -11.99 16.10 6.69
C THR A 11 -11.93 14.90 7.63
N ARG A 12 -12.99 14.66 8.41
CA ARG A 12 -13.06 13.50 9.33
C ARG A 12 -13.05 12.18 8.56
N ASN A 13 -13.84 12.07 7.49
CA ASN A 13 -13.89 10.87 6.66
C ASN A 13 -12.54 10.61 5.98
N LEU A 14 -11.84 11.66 5.53
CA LEU A 14 -10.48 11.54 4.99
C LEU A 14 -9.51 10.93 6.01
N ILE A 15 -9.50 11.45 7.24
CA ILE A 15 -8.62 10.95 8.31
C ILE A 15 -8.91 9.47 8.59
N PHE A 16 -10.18 9.10 8.80
CA PHE A 16 -10.55 7.70 9.02
C PHE A 16 -10.21 6.81 7.82
N GLY A 17 -10.39 7.31 6.60
CA GLY A 17 -10.00 6.60 5.38
C GLY A 17 -8.51 6.30 5.35
N ILE A 18 -7.67 7.30 5.60
CA ILE A 18 -6.21 7.13 5.61
C ILE A 18 -5.81 6.12 6.70
N LEU A 19 -6.33 6.26 7.92
CA LEU A 19 -6.03 5.33 9.01
C LEU A 19 -6.41 3.88 8.65
N ALA A 20 -7.61 3.68 8.13
CA ALA A 20 -8.06 2.36 7.71
C ALA A 20 -7.22 1.80 6.56
N GLY A 21 -6.84 2.63 5.59
CA GLY A 21 -5.94 2.23 4.50
C GLY A 21 -4.57 1.80 4.98
N LEU A 22 -3.98 2.53 5.93
CA LEU A 22 -2.70 2.17 6.55
C LEU A 22 -2.80 0.87 7.35
N ILE A 23 -3.90 0.66 8.07
CA ILE A 23 -4.16 -0.60 8.78
C ILE A 23 -4.25 -1.76 7.77
N ALA A 24 -5.02 -1.59 6.69
CA ALA A 24 -5.15 -2.59 5.65
C ALA A 24 -3.81 -2.90 4.98
N TYR A 25 -3.00 -1.88 4.68
CA TYR A 25 -1.64 -2.02 4.17
C TYR A 25 -0.79 -2.92 5.07
N MET A 26 -0.78 -2.63 6.37
CA MET A 26 0.01 -3.36 7.36
C MET A 26 -0.46 -4.81 7.52
N ILE A 27 -1.78 -5.04 7.51
CA ILE A 27 -2.36 -6.39 7.61
C ILE A 27 -1.96 -7.22 6.39
N ILE A 28 -2.19 -6.72 5.17
CA ILE A 28 -1.88 -7.44 3.94
C ILE A 28 -0.38 -7.69 3.80
N GLY A 29 0.45 -6.68 4.10
CA GLY A 29 1.91 -6.82 4.07
C GLY A 29 2.40 -7.91 5.03
N LYS A 30 1.97 -7.85 6.30
CA LYS A 30 2.37 -8.86 7.30
C LYS A 30 1.84 -10.25 6.96
N LEU A 31 0.58 -10.34 6.54
CA LEU A 31 -0.03 -11.62 6.17
C LEU A 31 0.69 -12.24 4.96
N GLY A 32 0.96 -11.47 3.91
CA GLY A 32 1.68 -11.98 2.73
C GLY A 32 3.08 -12.48 3.07
N LEU A 33 3.84 -11.73 3.88
CA LEU A 33 5.18 -12.15 4.30
C LEU A 33 5.12 -13.39 5.20
N TYR A 34 4.12 -13.49 6.06
CA TYR A 34 3.88 -14.67 6.89
C TYR A 34 3.54 -15.90 6.02
N LEU A 35 2.68 -15.74 5.01
CA LEU A 35 2.33 -16.79 4.06
C LEU A 35 3.55 -17.27 3.26
N LEU A 36 4.45 -16.37 2.84
CA LEU A 36 5.73 -16.78 2.25
C LEU A 36 6.58 -17.59 3.25
N HIS A 37 6.62 -17.17 4.51
CA HIS A 37 7.41 -17.84 5.53
C HIS A 37 6.92 -19.26 5.83
N ILE A 38 5.60 -19.47 5.92
CA ILE A 38 5.05 -20.80 6.22
C ILE A 38 4.86 -21.67 4.97
N GLY A 39 4.67 -21.06 3.80
CA GLY A 39 4.37 -21.75 2.55
C GLY A 39 5.59 -22.09 1.71
N TRP A 40 6.75 -21.51 2.00
CA TRP A 40 7.99 -21.72 1.24
C TRP A 40 9.16 -21.95 2.20
N ALA A 41 9.49 -23.22 2.46
CA ALA A 41 10.53 -23.61 3.42
C ALA A 41 11.89 -22.95 3.13
N ASP A 42 12.26 -22.85 1.86
CA ASP A 42 13.50 -22.18 1.44
C ASP A 42 13.44 -20.65 1.66
N TYR A 43 12.27 -20.01 1.57
CA TYR A 43 12.14 -18.61 1.98
C TYR A 43 12.36 -18.43 3.50
N ALA A 44 11.90 -19.40 4.30
CA ALA A 44 12.05 -19.35 5.75
C ALA A 44 13.52 -19.43 6.19
N THR A 45 14.35 -20.23 5.51
CA THR A 45 15.80 -20.32 5.80
C THR A 45 16.50 -19.00 5.50
N HIS A 46 16.33 -18.45 4.30
CA HIS A 46 16.93 -17.19 3.85
C HIS A 46 16.38 -15.95 4.59
N SER A 47 15.31 -16.09 5.37
CA SER A 47 14.75 -14.98 6.14
C SER A 47 15.55 -14.59 7.38
N LYS A 48 16.39 -15.51 7.89
CA LYS A 48 17.17 -15.29 9.12
C LYS A 48 18.40 -14.42 8.86
N ASP A 49 19.06 -14.65 7.74
CA ASP A 49 20.27 -14.00 7.27
C ASP A 49 20.01 -13.03 6.10
N LYS A 50 18.77 -12.94 5.63
CA LYS A 50 18.29 -12.05 4.57
C LYS A 50 18.94 -12.33 3.20
N SER A 51 19.43 -13.55 2.97
CA SER A 51 20.10 -13.96 1.73
C SER A 51 19.12 -14.32 0.59
N TYR A 52 18.06 -13.55 0.43
CA TYR A 52 16.96 -13.87 -0.49
C TYR A 52 17.38 -14.01 -1.96
N THR A 53 16.85 -15.03 -2.64
CA THR A 53 16.98 -15.18 -4.09
C THR A 53 16.14 -14.14 -4.84
N LEU A 54 16.40 -13.96 -6.14
CA LEU A 54 15.64 -13.03 -6.99
C LEU A 54 14.13 -13.31 -6.94
N GLY A 55 13.72 -14.58 -7.01
CA GLY A 55 12.30 -14.98 -6.95
C GLY A 55 11.64 -14.55 -5.65
N MET A 56 12.34 -14.70 -4.52
CA MET A 56 11.84 -14.30 -3.20
C MET A 56 11.70 -12.77 -3.09
N LEU A 57 12.64 -12.01 -3.62
CA LEU A 57 12.56 -10.55 -3.67
C LEU A 57 11.38 -10.08 -4.52
N LEU A 58 11.15 -10.70 -5.68
CA LEU A 58 9.98 -10.43 -6.52
C LEU A 58 8.67 -10.76 -5.79
N SER A 59 8.59 -11.85 -5.03
CA SER A 59 7.41 -12.16 -4.22
C SER A 59 7.13 -11.10 -3.15
N ARG A 60 8.17 -10.57 -2.51
CA ARG A 60 8.03 -9.47 -1.52
C ARG A 60 7.55 -8.18 -2.17
N LEU A 61 8.09 -7.84 -3.35
CA LEU A 61 7.62 -6.69 -4.13
C LEU A 61 6.15 -6.86 -4.53
N PHE A 62 5.74 -8.06 -4.94
CA PHE A 62 4.36 -8.37 -5.26
C PHE A 62 3.43 -8.19 -4.06
N ILE A 63 3.83 -8.61 -2.86
CA ILE A 63 3.06 -8.36 -1.63
C ILE A 63 2.93 -6.86 -1.36
N GLY A 64 4.01 -6.09 -1.53
CA GLY A 64 3.99 -4.63 -1.39
C GLY A 64 3.03 -3.96 -2.38
N LEU A 65 3.00 -4.44 -3.63
CA LEU A 65 2.05 -4.01 -4.66
C LEU A 65 0.60 -4.27 -4.21
N VAL A 66 0.28 -5.50 -3.79
CA VAL A 66 -1.07 -5.87 -3.34
C VAL A 66 -1.48 -5.04 -2.12
N ALA A 67 -0.61 -4.89 -1.12
CA ALA A 67 -0.87 -4.08 0.06
C ALA A 67 -1.16 -2.61 -0.31
N SER A 68 -0.40 -2.04 -1.26
CA SER A 68 -0.58 -0.67 -1.73
C SER A 68 -1.92 -0.46 -2.43
N ILE A 69 -2.36 -1.43 -3.24
CA ILE A 69 -3.68 -1.42 -3.89
C ILE A 69 -4.79 -1.52 -2.83
N THR A 70 -4.66 -2.44 -1.86
CA THR A 70 -5.65 -2.57 -0.79
C THR A 70 -5.76 -1.31 0.06
N ALA A 71 -4.64 -0.64 0.33
CA ALA A 71 -4.62 0.64 1.05
C ALA A 71 -5.39 1.73 0.29
N SER A 72 -5.19 1.84 -1.02
CA SER A 72 -5.88 2.78 -1.90
C SER A 72 -7.40 2.56 -1.90
N ILE A 73 -7.82 1.31 -2.13
CA ILE A 73 -9.24 0.92 -2.18
C ILE A 73 -9.93 1.20 -0.85
N THR A 74 -9.31 0.76 0.26
CA THR A 74 -9.85 0.96 1.61
C THR A 74 -9.98 2.44 1.95
N THR A 75 -8.94 3.21 1.66
CA THR A 75 -8.91 4.66 1.93
C THR A 75 -10.01 5.37 1.17
N THR A 76 -10.12 5.13 -0.14
CA THR A 76 -11.10 5.81 -0.99
C THR A 76 -12.53 5.47 -0.60
N LYS A 77 -12.81 4.19 -0.30
CA LYS A 77 -14.14 3.74 0.12
C LYS A 77 -14.59 4.41 1.42
N ILE A 78 -13.69 4.54 2.41
CA ILE A 78 -14.03 5.10 3.73
C ILE A 78 -14.02 6.64 3.69
N ALA A 79 -13.10 7.24 2.95
CA ALA A 79 -13.10 8.68 2.71
C ALA A 79 -14.33 9.14 1.92
N ASN A 80 -14.95 8.22 1.16
CA ASN A 80 -16.09 8.47 0.28
C ASN A 80 -15.80 9.60 -0.70
N ASP A 81 -14.66 9.50 -1.39
CA ASP A 81 -14.20 10.47 -2.38
C ASP A 81 -13.93 9.83 -3.75
N ASN A 82 -13.50 10.64 -4.71
CA ASN A 82 -13.23 10.21 -6.08
C ASN A 82 -11.80 9.69 -6.30
N GLY A 83 -11.11 9.27 -5.24
CA GLY A 83 -9.74 8.76 -5.31
C GLY A 83 -8.65 9.78 -5.00
N LYS A 84 -8.98 11.01 -4.61
CA LYS A 84 -7.98 11.97 -4.13
C LYS A 84 -7.25 11.44 -2.89
N SER A 85 -8.00 10.83 -1.98
CA SER A 85 -7.49 10.21 -0.77
C SER A 85 -6.50 9.07 -1.04
N ALA A 86 -6.62 8.36 -2.18
CA ALA A 86 -5.66 7.35 -2.62
C ALA A 86 -4.25 7.93 -2.85
N TRP A 87 -4.15 9.13 -3.44
CA TRP A 87 -2.86 9.81 -3.61
C TRP A 87 -2.25 10.23 -2.27
N PHE A 88 -3.09 10.67 -1.33
CA PHE A 88 -2.62 11.02 0.02
C PHE A 88 -2.07 9.82 0.77
N VAL A 89 -2.81 8.70 0.82
CA VAL A 89 -2.30 7.49 1.49
C VAL A 89 -1.07 6.94 0.77
N GLY A 90 -1.01 7.02 -0.57
CA GLY A 90 0.17 6.67 -1.36
C GLY A 90 1.39 7.51 -0.99
N ALA A 91 1.23 8.82 -0.83
CA ALA A 91 2.30 9.71 -0.38
C ALA A 91 2.78 9.36 1.04
N VAL A 92 1.86 9.04 1.96
CA VAL A 92 2.23 8.61 3.32
C VAL A 92 3.02 7.30 3.29
N VAL A 93 2.53 6.28 2.56
CA VAL A 93 3.23 4.99 2.42
C VAL A 93 4.58 5.18 1.74
N PHE A 94 4.68 6.07 0.74
CA PHE A 94 5.95 6.41 0.09
C PHE A 94 6.94 7.05 1.07
N CYS A 95 6.52 8.02 1.87
CA CYS A 95 7.40 8.67 2.84
C CYS A 95 7.91 7.68 3.89
N VAL A 96 7.02 6.86 4.46
CA VAL A 96 7.38 5.85 5.46
C VAL A 96 8.26 4.76 4.83
N GLY A 97 7.89 4.27 3.65
CA GLY A 97 8.65 3.28 2.90
C GLY A 97 10.05 3.78 2.52
N SER A 98 10.17 5.04 2.08
CA SER A 98 11.45 5.67 1.76
C SER A 98 12.34 5.79 3.01
N TYR A 99 11.78 6.23 4.14
CA TYR A 99 12.51 6.28 5.40
C TYR A 99 13.04 4.90 5.78
N ILE A 100 12.19 3.87 5.74
CA ILE A 100 12.60 2.49 6.07
C ILE A 100 13.68 2.01 5.09
N HIS A 101 13.47 2.15 3.79
CA HIS A 101 14.35 1.55 2.79
C HIS A 101 15.67 2.28 2.57
N PHE A 102 15.75 3.59 2.82
CA PHE A 102 16.95 4.38 2.54
C PHE A 102 17.67 4.88 3.79
N LEU A 103 16.97 5.04 4.92
CA LEU A 103 17.51 5.69 6.13
C LEU A 103 17.64 4.75 7.33
N THR A 104 17.38 3.45 7.16
CA THR A 104 17.57 2.43 8.20
C THR A 104 18.55 1.35 7.75
N THR A 105 18.82 0.38 8.63
CA THR A 105 19.69 -0.77 8.34
C THR A 105 19.22 -1.60 7.15
N VAL A 106 17.95 -1.47 6.74
CA VAL A 106 17.36 -2.17 5.59
C VAL A 106 18.15 -1.92 4.30
N TRP A 107 18.77 -0.74 4.13
CA TRP A 107 19.60 -0.46 2.95
C TRP A 107 20.75 -1.46 2.76
N GLY A 108 21.37 -1.91 3.85
CA GLY A 108 22.45 -2.90 3.80
C GLY A 108 21.97 -4.35 3.71
N ASP A 109 20.67 -4.59 3.93
CA ASP A 109 20.09 -5.94 3.96
C ASP A 109 19.68 -6.44 2.57
N TYR A 110 19.49 -5.55 1.59
CA TYR A 110 18.97 -5.88 0.27
C TYR A 110 19.77 -5.19 -0.84
N PRO A 111 19.73 -5.72 -2.08
CA PRO A 111 20.33 -5.05 -3.22
C PRO A 111 19.70 -3.68 -3.48
N SER A 112 20.51 -2.70 -3.90
CA SER A 112 20.05 -1.33 -4.16
C SER A 112 18.82 -1.26 -5.08
N TRP A 113 18.78 -2.07 -6.15
CA TRP A 113 17.66 -2.12 -7.10
C TRP A 113 16.32 -2.45 -6.43
N TYR A 114 16.33 -3.28 -5.37
CA TYR A 114 15.12 -3.70 -4.67
C TYR A 114 14.45 -2.52 -3.96
N HIS A 115 15.23 -1.61 -3.40
CA HIS A 115 14.70 -0.40 -2.75
C HIS A 115 14.00 0.51 -3.75
N PHE A 116 14.60 0.73 -4.92
CA PHE A 116 13.98 1.52 -5.98
C PHE A 116 12.73 0.84 -6.54
N ALA A 117 12.80 -0.47 -6.77
CA ALA A 117 11.66 -1.27 -7.24
C ALA A 117 10.50 -1.30 -6.23
N TYR A 118 10.79 -1.18 -4.93
CA TYR A 118 9.77 -1.06 -3.89
C TYR A 118 9.20 0.35 -3.80
N VAL A 119 10.05 1.39 -3.70
CA VAL A 119 9.63 2.76 -3.35
C VAL A 119 9.01 3.51 -4.54
N LEU A 120 9.65 3.48 -5.71
CA LEU A 120 9.25 4.30 -6.85
C LEU A 120 7.81 4.05 -7.32
N PRO A 121 7.31 2.80 -7.40
CA PRO A 121 5.99 2.57 -7.95
C PRO A 121 4.87 2.78 -6.91
N ILE A 122 5.16 3.00 -5.61
CA ILE A 122 4.13 3.17 -4.56
C ILE A 122 3.12 4.25 -4.94
N ILE A 123 3.60 5.46 -5.27
CA ILE A 123 2.70 6.59 -5.58
C ILE A 123 1.81 6.29 -6.79
N PRO A 124 2.34 5.92 -7.98
CA PRO A 124 1.47 5.64 -9.13
C PRO A 124 0.57 4.42 -8.91
N ILE A 125 1.04 3.35 -8.25
CA ILE A 125 0.18 2.18 -7.96
C ILE A 125 -0.98 2.58 -7.06
N THR A 126 -0.70 3.24 -5.93
CA THR A 126 -1.73 3.59 -4.96
C THR A 126 -2.68 4.64 -5.55
N GLY A 127 -2.16 5.66 -6.23
CA GLY A 127 -2.97 6.71 -6.85
C GLY A 127 -3.86 6.21 -7.99
N LEU A 128 -3.34 5.33 -8.86
CA LEU A 128 -4.07 4.85 -10.05
C LEU A 128 -5.00 3.66 -9.77
N SER A 129 -4.77 2.90 -8.69
CA SER A 129 -5.60 1.71 -8.40
C SER A 129 -7.07 2.05 -8.12
N ASN A 130 -7.40 3.29 -7.74
CA ASN A 130 -8.80 3.70 -7.59
C ASN A 130 -9.59 3.74 -8.93
N TYR A 131 -8.91 3.86 -10.07
CA TYR A 131 -9.59 3.75 -11.37
C TYR A 131 -10.26 2.38 -11.57
N LEU A 132 -9.80 1.35 -10.86
CA LEU A 132 -10.43 0.03 -10.84
C LEU A 132 -11.84 0.10 -10.22
N LEU A 133 -12.05 0.91 -9.17
CA LEU A 133 -13.35 1.10 -8.52
C LEU A 133 -14.29 2.00 -9.33
N ALA A 134 -13.75 3.04 -9.99
CA ALA A 134 -14.54 3.96 -10.80
C ALA A 134 -15.15 3.31 -12.06
N LYS A 135 -14.59 2.18 -12.50
CA LYS A 135 -15.13 1.38 -13.62
C LYS A 135 -16.34 0.54 -13.18
N GLU A 136 -16.27 -0.05 -11.99
CA GLU A 136 -17.35 -0.89 -11.44
C GLU A 136 -18.65 -0.10 -11.20
N ASN A 137 -18.55 1.09 -10.61
CA ASN A 137 -19.73 1.91 -10.30
C ASN A 137 -20.45 2.45 -11.54
N ARG A 138 -19.74 2.68 -12.66
CA ARG A 138 -20.36 3.12 -13.92
C ARG A 138 -21.13 2.01 -14.60
N PHE A 139 -20.60 0.79 -14.57
CA PHE A 139 -21.29 -0.37 -15.13
C PHE A 139 -22.61 -0.66 -14.39
N ASN A 140 -22.61 -0.56 -13.06
CA ASN A 140 -23.81 -0.81 -12.24
C ASN A 140 -24.88 0.29 -12.34
N SER A 141 -24.57 1.48 -12.83
CA SER A 141 -25.55 2.57 -13.05
C SER A 141 -26.23 2.52 -14.42
N GLU A 142 -25.76 1.66 -15.31
CA GLU A 142 -26.26 1.51 -16.69
C GLU A 142 -27.14 0.24 -16.87
N CYS A 143 -27.39 -0.51 -15.79
CA CYS A 143 -28.31 -1.65 -15.72
C CYS A 143 -29.48 -1.34 -14.80
#